data_AF-A0A8J6E5X9-F1
#
_entry.id   AF-A0A8J6E5X9-F1
#
_cell.length_a   1.000
_cell.length_b   1.000
_cell.length_c   1.000
_cell.angle_alpha   90.00
_cell.angle_beta   90.00
_cell.angle_gamma   90.00
#
_symmetry.space_group_name_H-M   'P 1'
#
loop_
_entity.id
_entity.type
_entity.pdbx_description
1 polymer ?
#
loop_
_entity_poly.entity_id
_entity_poly.type
_entity_poly.pdbx_seq_one_letter_code
_entity_poly.pdbx_strand_id
1 'polypeptide(L)'
;VSRLLQKDAEQEQQKRADIQRMRQELSTISMMDEFARYARLERKINKMTDKLKTHVKARTAQLAKIKWVVSIVFYVLQVGAPLFGM
;
A
#
# COMPACT_ATOMS: atom_id res chain seq x y z
N VAL A 1 17.48 -7.12 -10.79
CA VAL A 1 16.12 -7.15 -10.20
C VAL A 1 16.12 -6.76 -8.72
N SER A 2 17.03 -7.30 -7.90
CA SER A 2 17.11 -7.04 -6.45
C SER A 2 17.38 -5.58 -6.07
N ARG A 3 18.28 -4.88 -6.78
CA ARG A 3 18.56 -3.45 -6.51
C ARG A 3 17.37 -2.52 -6.75
N LEU A 4 16.48 -2.86 -7.70
CA LEU A 4 15.28 -2.05 -7.99
C LEU A 4 14.24 -2.21 -6.88
N LEU A 5 13.97 -3.46 -6.46
CA LEU A 5 13.07 -3.76 -5.34
C LEU A 5 13.55 -3.13 -4.03
N GLN A 6 14.86 -3.09 -3.80
CA GLN A 6 15.45 -2.46 -2.62
C GLN A 6 15.28 -0.93 -2.65
N LYS A 7 15.49 -0.30 -3.81
CA LYS A 7 15.25 1.13 -4.01
C LYS A 7 13.78 1.51 -3.84
N ASP A 8 12.86 0.67 -4.31
CA ASP A 8 11.42 0.86 -4.12
C ASP A 8 11.04 0.77 -2.62
N ALA A 9 11.60 -0.19 -1.89
CA ALA A 9 11.37 -0.35 -0.46
C ALA A 9 11.91 0.84 0.36
N GLU A 10 13.12 1.31 0.04
CA GLU A 10 13.70 2.52 0.65
C GLU A 10 12.87 3.76 0.36
N GLN A 11 12.40 3.94 -0.88
CA GLN A 11 11.50 5.04 -1.22
C GLN A 11 10.16 4.95 -0.49
N GLU A 12 9.62 3.75 -0.28
CA GLU A 12 8.38 3.56 0.47
C GLU A 12 8.57 3.93 1.95
N GLN A 13 9.69 3.50 2.55
CA GLN A 13 10.05 3.86 3.92
C GLN A 13 10.27 5.36 4.08
N GLN A 14 10.98 5.99 3.12
CA GLN A 14 11.19 7.43 3.12
C GLN A 14 9.87 8.20 3.05
N LYS A 15 8.95 7.79 2.15
CA LYS A 15 7.63 8.42 2.03
C LYS A 15 6.79 8.25 3.31
N ARG A 16 6.93 7.13 4.03
CA ARG A 16 6.29 6.91 5.34
C ARG A 16 6.87 7.84 6.41
N ALA A 17 8.20 7.98 6.46
CA ALA A 17 8.88 8.87 7.39
C ALA A 17 8.49 10.34 7.14
N ASP A 18 8.41 10.76 5.88
CA ASP A 18 7.98 12.11 5.51
C ASP A 18 6.53 12.39 5.92
N ILE A 19 5.62 11.42 5.77
CA ILE A 19 4.23 11.53 6.25
C ILE A 19 4.20 11.70 7.78
N GLN A 20 5.01 10.95 8.52
CA GLN A 20 5.08 11.08 9.98
C GLN A 20 5.62 12.45 10.42
N ARG A 21 6.68 12.94 9.77
CA ARG A 21 7.20 14.30 10.02
C ARG A 21 6.16 15.37 9.75
N MET A 22 5.47 15.31 8.61
CA MET A 22 4.42 16.28 8.31
C MET A 22 3.25 16.21 9.31
N ARG A 23 2.91 15.02 9.84
CA ARG A 23 1.91 14.89 10.91
C ARG A 23 2.37 15.53 12.22
N GLN A 24 3.65 15.41 12.57
CA GLN A 24 4.20 16.12 13.73
C GLN A 24 4.16 17.63 13.50
N GLU A 25 4.54 18.11 12.32
CA GLU A 25 4.43 19.54 11.99
C GLU A 25 2.98 20.03 12.07
N LEU A 26 2.01 19.25 11.57
CA LEU A 26 0.59 19.57 11.70
C LEU A 26 0.14 19.69 13.16
N SER A 27 0.66 18.83 14.05
CA SER A 27 0.33 18.87 15.48
C SER A 27 0.88 20.10 16.21
N THR A 28 1.89 20.75 15.64
CA THR A 28 2.47 22.00 16.17
C THR A 28 1.78 23.25 15.65
N ILE A 29 0.93 23.14 14.61
CA ILE A 29 0.22 24.28 14.03
C ILE A 29 -1.12 24.45 14.76
N SER A 30 -1.37 25.64 15.30
CA SER A 30 -2.68 25.98 15.87
C SER A 30 -3.73 25.99 14.77
N MET A 31 -4.70 25.07 14.86
CA MET A 31 -5.82 25.01 13.93
C MET A 31 -6.64 26.30 13.94
N MET A 32 -6.71 27.00 15.09
CA MET A 32 -7.49 28.22 15.24
C MET A 32 -6.78 29.44 14.64
N ASP A 33 -5.49 29.63 14.94
CA ASP A 33 -4.75 30.83 14.53
C ASP A 33 -4.14 30.72 13.13
N GLU A 34 -3.80 29.50 12.72
CA GLU A 34 -3.10 29.20 11.46
C GLU A 34 -3.91 28.24 10.56
N PHE A 35 -5.25 28.31 10.61
CA PHE A 35 -6.16 27.41 9.87
C PHE A 35 -5.79 27.19 8.40
N ALA A 36 -5.40 28.24 7.69
CA ALA A 36 -5.01 28.14 6.27
C ALA A 36 -3.75 27.28 6.08
N ARG A 37 -2.77 27.39 6.99
CA ARG A 37 -1.54 26.59 6.98
C ARG A 37 -1.84 25.16 7.41
N TYR A 38 -2.65 24.98 8.45
CA TYR A 38 -3.15 23.68 8.91
C TYR A 38 -3.84 22.92 7.77
N ALA A 39 -4.84 23.53 7.12
CA ALA A 39 -5.61 22.91 6.05
C ALA A 39 -4.76 22.57 4.81
N ARG A 40 -3.77 23.41 4.47
CA ARG A 40 -2.82 23.12 3.38
C ARG A 40 -1.94 21.92 3.72
N LEU A 41 -1.43 21.86 4.94
CA LEU A 41 -0.57 20.77 5.38
C LEU A 41 -1.37 19.46 5.51
N GLU A 42 -2.60 19.52 6.02
CA GLU A 42 -3.51 18.39 6.10
C GLU A 42 -3.86 17.81 4.72
N ARG A 43 -4.17 18.67 3.74
CA ARG A 43 -4.37 18.23 2.34
C ARG A 43 -3.13 17.60 1.73
N LYS A 44 -1.95 18.14 2.03
CA LYS A 44 -0.67 17.58 1.56
C LYS A 44 -0.42 16.20 2.17
N ILE A 45 -0.69 16.02 3.46
CA ILE A 45 -0.62 14.72 4.17
C ILE A 45 -1.60 13.72 3.55
N ASN A 46 -2.85 14.12 3.30
CA ASN A 46 -3.85 13.24 2.68
C ASN A 46 -3.41 12.80 1.27
N LYS A 47 -2.95 13.74 0.43
CA LYS A 47 -2.47 13.41 -0.92
C LYS A 47 -1.29 12.45 -0.93
N MET A 48 -0.35 12.60 -0.01
CA MET A 48 0.81 11.70 0.11
C MET A 48 0.41 10.33 0.69
N THR A 49 -0.51 10.31 1.64
CA THR A 49 -1.07 9.08 2.22
C THR A 49 -1.87 8.28 1.20
N ASP A 50 -2.68 8.94 0.36
CA ASP A 50 -3.47 8.29 -0.66
C ASP A 50 -2.60 7.65 -1.74
N LYS A 51 -1.54 8.33 -2.19
CA LYS A 51 -0.55 7.73 -3.09
C LYS A 51 0.08 6.48 -2.47
N LEU A 52 0.46 6.53 -1.20
CA LEU A 52 1.02 5.36 -0.53
C LEU A 52 0.00 4.22 -0.42
N LYS A 53 -1.25 4.52 -0.06
CA LYS A 53 -2.33 3.53 0.02
C LYS A 53 -2.68 2.91 -1.33
N THR A 54 -2.68 3.67 -2.44
CA THR A 54 -2.96 3.11 -3.77
C THR A 54 -1.86 2.16 -4.23
N HIS A 55 -0.59 2.47 -3.94
CA HIS A 55 0.52 1.53 -4.18
C HIS A 55 0.39 0.23 -3.38
N VAL A 56 0.03 0.32 -2.09
CA VAL A 56 -0.18 -0.86 -1.24
C VAL A 56 -1.43 -1.65 -1.66
N LYS A 57 -2.55 -0.98 -1.99
CA LYS A 57 -3.77 -1.64 -2.47
C LYS A 57 -3.55 -2.36 -3.80
N ALA A 58 -2.80 -1.78 -4.73
CA ALA A 58 -2.47 -2.43 -5.99
C ALA A 58 -1.66 -3.73 -5.76
N ARG A 59 -0.67 -3.69 -4.84
CA ARG A 59 0.09 -4.89 -4.41
C ARG A 59 -0.84 -5.97 -3.82
N THR A 60 -1.74 -5.60 -2.90
CA THR A 60 -2.66 -6.56 -2.28
C THR A 60 -3.64 -7.15 -3.30
N ALA A 61 -4.15 -6.34 -4.24
CA ALA A 61 -5.01 -6.81 -5.32
C ALA A 61 -4.28 -7.78 -6.26
N GLN A 62 -3.00 -7.52 -6.57
CA GLN A 62 -2.17 -8.45 -7.35
C GLN A 62 -1.92 -9.76 -6.60
N LEU A 63 -1.61 -9.71 -5.31
CA LEU A 63 -1.45 -10.90 -4.47
C LEU A 63 -2.75 -11.71 -4.38
N ALA A 64 -3.91 -11.04 -4.25
CA ALA A 64 -5.22 -11.69 -4.24
C ALA A 64 -5.51 -12.37 -5.58
N LYS A 65 -5.18 -11.73 -6.71
CA LYS A 65 -5.31 -12.35 -8.05
C LYS A 65 -4.43 -13.60 -8.18
N ILE A 66 -3.16 -13.52 -7.78
CA ILE A 66 -2.25 -14.68 -7.82
C ILE A 66 -2.79 -15.81 -6.95
N LYS A 67 -3.21 -15.50 -5.71
CA LYS A 67 -3.78 -16.48 -4.78
C LYS A 67 -5.03 -17.15 -5.36
N TRP A 68 -5.89 -16.38 -6.04
CA TRP A 68 -7.09 -16.90 -6.70
C TRP A 68 -6.74 -17.86 -7.85
N VAL A 69 -5.80 -17.47 -8.72
CA VAL A 69 -5.34 -18.33 -9.82
C VAL A 69 -4.72 -19.64 -9.30
N VAL A 70 -3.85 -19.56 -8.29
CA VAL A 70 -3.24 -20.76 -7.67
C VAL A 70 -4.32 -21.66 -7.06
N SER A 71 -5.34 -21.09 -6.42
CA SER A 71 -6.45 -21.85 -5.84
C SER A 71 -7.25 -22.58 -6.92
N ILE A 72 -7.47 -21.97 -8.09
CA ILE A 72 -8.16 -22.63 -9.22
C ILE A 72 -7.36 -23.78 -9.77
N VAL A 73 -6.06 -23.56 -10.03
CA VAL A 73 -5.18 -24.63 -10.56
C VAL A 73 -5.14 -25.81 -9.60
N PHE A 74 -5.00 -25.53 -8.30
CA PHE A 74 -5.02 -26.56 -7.26
C PHE A 74 -6.35 -27.30 -7.20
N TYR A 75 -7.48 -26.60 -7.32
CA TYR A 75 -8.81 -27.22 -7.36
C TYR A 75 -8.99 -28.15 -8.55
N VAL A 76 -8.57 -27.73 -9.75
CA VAL A 76 -8.65 -28.57 -10.96
C VAL A 76 -7.78 -29.82 -10.83
N LEU A 77 -6.57 -29.71 -10.28
CA LEU A 77 -5.71 -30.86 -10.03
C LEU A 77 -6.30 -31.79 -8.96
N GLN A 78 -6.83 -31.25 -7.86
CA GLN A 78 -7.39 -32.02 -6.76
C GLN A 78 -8.69 -32.74 -7.13
N VAL A 79 -9.55 -32.12 -7.95
CA VAL A 79 -10.82 -32.73 -8.39
C VAL A 79 -10.63 -33.63 -9.62
N GLY A 80 -9.63 -33.36 -10.45
CA GLY A 80 -9.27 -34.21 -11.60
C GLY A 80 -8.52 -35.49 -11.22
N ALA A 81 -7.73 -35.48 -10.14
CA ALA A 81 -6.97 -36.65 -9.67
C ALA A 81 -7.83 -37.87 -9.21
N PRO A 82 -8.94 -37.72 -8.47
CA PRO A 82 -9.74 -38.87 -8.01
C PRO A 82 -10.63 -39.50 -9.09
N LEU A 83 -10.84 -38.86 -10.25
CA LEU A 83 -11.66 -39.40 -11.34
C LEU A 83 -10.92 -40.39 -12.26
N PHE A 84 -9.59 -40.50 -12.15
CA PHE A 84 -8.77 -41.40 -12.96
C PHE A 84 -8.28 -42.64 -12.20
N GLY A 85 -8.61 -42.75 -10.91
CA GLY A 85 -8.13 -43.79 -10.00
C GLY A 85 -9.22 -44.65 -9.33
N MET A 86 -10.46 -44.64 -9.84
CA MET A 86 -11.55 -45.54 -9.44
C MET A 86 -11.93 -46.49 -10.57
#